data_AF-A0A518BQU2-F1
#
_entry.id   AF-A0A518BQU2-F1
#
_cell.length_a   1.000
_cell.length_b   1.000
_cell.length_c   1.000
_cell.angle_alpha   90.00
_cell.angle_beta   90.00
_cell.angle_gamma   90.00
#
_symmetry.space_group_name_H-M   'P 1'
#
loop_
_entity.id
_entity.type
_entity.pdbx_description
1 polymer ?
#
loop_
_entity_poly.entity_id
_entity_poly.type
_entity_poly.pdbx_seq_one_letter_code
_entity_poly.pdbx_strand_id
1 'polypeptide(L)'
;MHPSRPAALFLALPLLAPVLAAQDSMEQALQDLIARHQQAAIPQGSTIIPHVTVQDPSEQFGQPRITLLTSTAEVASTIDEVTVYPDSARVRRVAQRPGGATEVFLRGLPAGLDESSLRVRVAQAELVEFELLAEHREALPDARLEQLRAELEALRAEIGDAAGTLDVVRAIDAHLRRELSDGLGGEGGPTGAERVEDWRETLPFLRSELERLGGERRELEGRLDDLRRREAALDRQLGDLGRGGAAVRDLRLELVETMIGGGEIVVEYMVPGARWTPVYDLRSSQALDTVELVYRARVWQSSGEDWSDVAMVLSTAEPRRGAQGPQPAPRWLSLGGDGYDRAFLGQLEGLGYLDAEVAVARMAVPQAEASVESAGLHLRYRLPQRETIESRPEPTTVLVGRRELDVAVERYCVPALDETVWVRGRATNGTGWTLLPGQVGIHVGDEYLGTARLPRVVDGAEFDLALGLDPSLTVERVLLDENLEQPGLFGSKVTRTESWMVRVANASGEPREVLLYEAVPRANDERIEVRFDRTTPAPLTGERFDRLRDEQGVATFRLEVPAGGEAQAHWRLRVAWPKGQGLTGM
;
A
#
# COMPACT_ATOMS: atom_id res chain seq x y z
N MET A 1 -38.86 78.47 -69.24
CA MET A 1 -38.10 79.42 -68.39
C MET A 1 -38.35 79.07 -66.93
N HIS A 2 -37.36 79.26 -66.06
CA HIS A 2 -37.46 79.19 -64.59
C HIS A 2 -37.91 80.56 -64.01
N PRO A 3 -38.15 80.74 -62.68
CA PRO A 3 -37.95 79.85 -61.51
C PRO A 3 -39.29 79.16 -61.09
N SER A 4 -39.71 78.80 -59.85
CA SER A 4 -39.24 79.00 -58.45
C SER A 4 -39.61 77.82 -57.53
N ARG A 5 -39.23 77.88 -56.25
CA ARG A 5 -39.50 76.94 -55.12
C ARG A 5 -39.34 77.69 -53.77
N PRO A 6 -39.57 77.07 -52.57
CA PRO A 6 -40.06 75.73 -52.20
C PRO A 6 -41.55 75.81 -51.72
N ALA A 7 -42.15 75.15 -50.70
CA ALA A 7 -41.88 74.14 -49.64
C ALA A 7 -43.26 73.63 -49.08
N ALA A 8 -43.45 72.60 -48.24
CA ALA A 8 -42.71 71.36 -47.86
C ALA A 8 -43.63 70.46 -46.94
N LEU A 9 -43.10 69.33 -46.42
CA LEU A 9 -43.62 68.41 -45.39
C LEU A 9 -44.80 67.42 -45.67
N PHE A 10 -44.50 66.12 -45.45
CA PHE A 10 -45.26 65.04 -44.76
C PHE A 10 -46.64 64.59 -45.33
N LEU A 11 -47.08 63.33 -45.23
CA LEU A 11 -46.53 62.10 -44.59
C LEU A 11 -46.96 60.84 -45.40
N ALA A 12 -46.30 59.69 -45.21
CA ALA A 12 -46.60 58.44 -45.91
C ALA A 12 -47.23 57.38 -44.98
N LEU A 13 -48.27 56.69 -45.48
CA LEU A 13 -49.03 55.65 -44.77
C LEU A 13 -49.55 54.62 -45.80
N PRO A 14 -48.68 53.72 -46.31
CA PRO A 14 -48.96 52.28 -46.12
C PRO A 14 -47.69 51.38 -46.18
N LEU A 15 -46.91 51.28 -45.10
CA LEU A 15 -45.73 50.37 -45.05
C LEU A 15 -45.54 49.56 -43.75
N LEU A 16 -46.35 49.79 -42.70
CA LEU A 16 -46.15 49.19 -41.37
C LEU A 16 -46.89 47.86 -41.11
N ALA A 17 -47.87 47.50 -41.94
CA ALA A 17 -48.71 46.32 -41.72
C ALA A 17 -47.97 44.96 -41.66
N PRO A 18 -46.98 44.63 -42.51
CA PRO A 18 -46.37 43.30 -42.51
C PRO A 18 -45.32 43.08 -41.41
N VAL A 19 -44.88 44.13 -40.70
CA VAL A 19 -43.86 44.03 -39.64
C VAL A 19 -44.49 43.56 -38.33
N LEU A 20 -45.63 44.13 -37.95
CA LEU A 20 -46.33 43.79 -36.71
C LEU A 20 -46.76 42.31 -36.68
N ALA A 21 -47.31 41.80 -37.80
CA ALA A 21 -47.74 40.40 -37.91
C ALA A 21 -46.59 39.38 -37.78
N ALA A 22 -45.34 39.80 -37.97
CA ALA A 22 -44.16 38.94 -37.76
C ALA A 22 -43.72 38.89 -36.29
N GLN A 23 -44.02 39.93 -35.49
CA GLN A 23 -43.69 39.97 -34.06
C GLN A 23 -44.63 39.06 -33.26
N ASP A 24 -45.95 39.18 -33.45
CA ASP A 24 -46.95 38.36 -32.75
C ASP A 24 -46.69 36.84 -32.95
N SER A 25 -46.34 36.44 -34.19
CA SER A 25 -46.01 35.06 -34.55
C SER A 25 -44.73 34.55 -33.87
N MET A 26 -43.75 35.42 -33.65
CA MET A 26 -42.50 35.08 -32.96
C MET A 26 -42.68 35.04 -31.45
N GLU A 27 -43.50 35.93 -30.87
CA GLU A 27 -43.83 35.90 -29.45
C GLU A 27 -44.66 34.65 -29.09
N GLN A 28 -45.65 34.28 -29.92
CA GLN A 28 -46.37 33.02 -29.75
C GLN A 28 -45.45 31.79 -29.83
N ALA A 29 -44.51 31.76 -30.79
CA ALA A 29 -43.53 30.68 -30.89
C ALA A 29 -42.61 30.60 -29.65
N LEU A 30 -42.25 31.74 -29.07
CA LEU A 30 -41.45 31.80 -27.83
C LEU A 30 -42.25 31.33 -26.60
N GLN A 31 -43.51 31.77 -26.46
CA GLN A 31 -44.39 31.32 -25.38
C GLN A 31 -44.67 29.81 -25.46
N ASP A 32 -44.87 29.27 -26.66
CA ASP A 32 -45.09 27.83 -26.88
C ASP A 32 -43.82 27.00 -26.61
N LEU A 33 -42.62 27.55 -26.89
CA LEU A 33 -41.34 26.95 -26.50
C LEU A 33 -41.13 26.94 -24.98
N ILE A 34 -41.47 28.05 -24.29
CA ILE A 34 -41.40 28.17 -22.83
C ILE A 34 -42.38 27.19 -22.16
N ALA A 35 -43.61 27.08 -22.67
CA ALA A 35 -44.61 26.12 -22.17
C ALA A 35 -44.13 24.67 -22.29
N ARG A 36 -43.46 24.31 -23.39
CA ARG A 36 -42.84 22.99 -23.59
C ARG A 36 -41.68 22.74 -22.63
N HIS A 37 -40.85 23.75 -22.37
CA HIS A 37 -39.76 23.65 -21.37
C HIS A 37 -40.29 23.46 -19.93
N GLN A 38 -41.37 24.15 -19.56
CA GLN A 38 -41.99 24.02 -18.22
C GLN A 38 -42.71 22.69 -17.97
N GLN A 39 -42.94 21.88 -19.01
CA GLN A 39 -43.53 20.53 -18.87
C GLN A 39 -42.49 19.40 -18.77
N ALA A 40 -41.19 19.69 -18.93
CA ALA A 40 -40.13 18.74 -18.62
C ALA A 40 -39.94 18.65 -17.10
N ALA A 41 -40.08 17.45 -16.52
CA ALA A 41 -40.07 17.27 -15.06
C ALA A 41 -38.68 17.54 -14.45
N ILE A 42 -38.53 18.68 -13.77
CA ILE A 42 -37.32 19.04 -13.02
C ILE A 42 -37.24 18.20 -11.73
N PRO A 43 -36.18 17.41 -11.50
CA PRO A 43 -35.95 16.77 -10.20
C PRO A 43 -35.57 17.83 -9.16
N GLN A 44 -36.04 17.67 -7.91
CA GLN A 44 -35.82 18.67 -6.86
C GLN A 44 -34.33 18.78 -6.50
N GLY A 45 -33.76 19.99 -6.67
CA GLY A 45 -32.37 20.31 -6.35
C GLY A 45 -31.74 21.35 -7.28
N SER A 46 -32.22 21.47 -8.52
CA SER A 46 -31.63 22.37 -9.53
C SER A 46 -32.23 23.78 -9.50
N THR A 47 -31.44 24.78 -9.06
CA THR A 47 -31.81 26.20 -9.17
C THR A 47 -31.32 26.80 -10.48
N ILE A 48 -32.22 26.93 -11.46
CA ILE A 48 -31.97 27.72 -12.68
C ILE A 48 -32.27 29.19 -12.35
N ILE A 49 -31.31 30.11 -12.58
CA ILE A 49 -31.48 31.56 -12.35
C ILE A 49 -31.57 32.29 -13.70
N PRO A 50 -32.79 32.54 -14.23
CA PRO A 50 -32.96 33.30 -15.46
C PRO A 50 -32.84 34.81 -15.20
N HIS A 51 -31.71 35.41 -15.57
CA HIS A 51 -31.59 36.86 -15.61
C HIS A 51 -32.13 37.42 -16.94
N VAL A 52 -33.30 38.06 -16.92
CA VAL A 52 -33.90 38.69 -18.09
C VAL A 52 -33.81 40.22 -17.97
N THR A 53 -33.13 40.84 -18.93
CA THR A 53 -33.08 42.30 -19.07
C THR A 53 -33.56 42.68 -20.46
N VAL A 54 -34.73 43.31 -20.55
CA VAL A 54 -35.23 43.88 -21.82
C VAL A 54 -34.57 45.25 -21.99
N GLN A 55 -33.79 45.43 -23.07
CA GLN A 55 -33.35 46.75 -23.52
C GLN A 55 -34.32 47.32 -24.56
N ASP A 56 -34.49 48.63 -24.49
CA ASP A 56 -35.47 49.43 -25.24
C ASP A 56 -35.19 49.39 -26.76
N PRO A 57 -36.17 49.03 -27.62
CA PRO A 57 -35.96 48.85 -29.06
C PRO A 57 -35.90 50.19 -29.83
N SER A 58 -34.90 51.01 -29.54
CA SER A 58 -34.78 52.39 -30.07
C SER A 58 -33.39 52.81 -30.59
N GLU A 59 -32.54 51.87 -31.04
CA GLU A 59 -31.36 52.19 -31.88
C GLU A 59 -31.19 51.25 -33.10
N GLN A 60 -30.55 51.75 -34.16
CA GLN A 60 -30.70 51.21 -35.52
C GLN A 60 -29.52 50.33 -36.00
N PHE A 61 -29.84 49.30 -36.79
CA PHE A 61 -28.92 48.50 -37.62
C PHE A 61 -27.73 47.82 -36.92
N GLY A 62 -28.02 46.95 -35.94
CA GLY A 62 -27.15 45.83 -35.60
C GLY A 62 -27.52 44.56 -36.38
N GLN A 63 -26.55 43.69 -36.67
CA GLN A 63 -26.86 42.29 -37.02
C GLN A 63 -27.52 41.59 -35.82
N PRO A 64 -28.40 40.59 -36.02
CA PRO A 64 -28.96 39.81 -34.91
C PRO A 64 -27.85 39.03 -34.21
N ARG A 65 -27.33 39.60 -33.12
CA ARG A 65 -26.47 38.88 -32.18
C ARG A 65 -27.33 37.83 -31.48
N ILE A 66 -27.15 36.57 -31.88
CA ILE A 66 -27.58 35.44 -31.08
C ILE A 66 -26.68 35.43 -29.84
N THR A 67 -27.10 36.14 -28.80
CA THR A 67 -26.57 35.91 -27.46
C THR A 67 -27.01 34.50 -27.08
N LEU A 68 -26.07 33.54 -27.17
CA LEU A 68 -26.27 32.23 -26.58
C LEU A 68 -26.55 32.44 -25.09
N LEU A 69 -27.71 31.98 -24.63
CA LEU A 69 -28.03 31.95 -23.22
C LEU A 69 -27.09 30.95 -22.56
N THR A 70 -26.04 31.45 -21.91
CA THR A 70 -25.08 30.63 -21.17
C THR A 70 -25.79 29.95 -20.01
N SER A 71 -26.14 28.69 -20.20
CA SER A 71 -26.87 27.85 -19.27
C SER A 71 -25.89 27.19 -18.31
N THR A 72 -25.50 27.95 -17.29
CA THR A 72 -24.63 27.49 -16.20
C THR A 72 -25.33 26.45 -15.34
N ALA A 73 -24.69 25.31 -15.11
CA ALA A 73 -25.16 24.26 -14.21
C ALA A 73 -24.06 23.86 -13.20
N GLU A 74 -24.41 23.83 -11.91
CA GLU A 74 -23.56 23.23 -10.89
C GLU A 74 -23.93 21.74 -10.72
N VAL A 75 -22.93 20.87 -10.70
CA VAL A 75 -23.13 19.41 -10.70
C VAL A 75 -22.24 18.74 -9.63
N ALA A 76 -22.88 18.04 -8.70
CA ALA A 76 -22.19 17.21 -7.72
C ALA A 76 -21.50 16.00 -8.40
N SER A 77 -20.30 15.65 -7.94
CA SER A 77 -19.53 14.52 -8.47
C SER A 77 -19.01 13.60 -7.36
N THR A 78 -19.11 12.29 -7.58
CA THR A 78 -18.65 11.25 -6.66
C THR A 78 -17.41 10.56 -7.21
N ILE A 79 -16.56 10.00 -6.34
CA ILE A 79 -15.45 9.12 -6.73
C ILE A 79 -16.01 7.73 -7.03
N ASP A 80 -15.58 7.10 -8.13
CA ASP A 80 -16.05 5.77 -8.55
C ASP A 80 -14.92 4.73 -8.62
N GLU A 81 -13.77 5.05 -9.22
CA GLU A 81 -12.55 4.22 -9.18
C GLU A 81 -11.37 5.03 -8.62
N VAL A 82 -10.56 4.40 -7.76
CA VAL A 82 -9.23 4.90 -7.38
C VAL A 82 -8.15 3.89 -7.76
N THR A 83 -7.07 4.35 -8.38
CA THR A 83 -5.87 3.54 -8.63
C THR A 83 -4.71 4.03 -7.78
N VAL A 84 -4.29 3.26 -6.79
CA VAL A 84 -3.21 3.63 -5.87
C VAL A 84 -1.87 3.10 -6.38
N TYR A 85 -0.87 3.97 -6.45
CA TYR A 85 0.51 3.70 -6.86
C TYR A 85 1.45 3.76 -5.64
N PRO A 86 2.76 3.46 -5.78
CA PRO A 86 3.69 3.51 -4.65
C PRO A 86 3.93 4.93 -4.07
N ASP A 87 3.60 5.99 -4.81
CA ASP A 87 3.91 7.39 -4.50
C ASP A 87 2.72 8.37 -4.67
N SER A 88 1.60 7.90 -5.22
CA SER A 88 0.47 8.72 -5.66
C SER A 88 -0.80 7.89 -5.87
N ALA A 89 -1.91 8.52 -6.24
CA ALA A 89 -3.09 7.82 -6.74
C ALA A 89 -3.73 8.56 -7.92
N ARG A 90 -4.36 7.81 -8.84
CA ARG A 90 -5.31 8.33 -9.83
C ARG A 90 -6.71 8.23 -9.23
N VAL A 91 -7.43 9.34 -9.17
CA VAL A 91 -8.85 9.40 -8.79
C VAL A 91 -9.67 9.53 -10.08
N ARG A 92 -10.73 8.72 -10.24
CA ARG A 92 -11.74 8.88 -11.28
C ARG A 92 -13.08 9.23 -10.63
N ARG A 93 -13.56 10.45 -10.89
CA ARG A 93 -14.87 10.96 -10.47
C ARG A 93 -15.87 10.90 -11.63
N VAL A 94 -17.14 10.75 -11.27
CA VAL A 94 -18.30 10.76 -12.18
C VAL A 94 -19.32 11.81 -11.74
N ALA A 95 -19.96 12.44 -12.72
CA ALA A 95 -21.00 13.46 -12.55
C ALA A 95 -22.06 13.29 -13.65
N GLN A 96 -23.29 13.73 -13.42
CA GLN A 96 -24.38 13.67 -14.41
C GLN A 96 -24.79 15.10 -14.79
N ARG A 97 -24.45 15.54 -16.01
CA ARG A 97 -24.83 16.89 -16.48
C ARG A 97 -26.30 16.91 -16.89
N PRO A 98 -27.03 18.01 -16.62
CA PRO A 98 -28.32 18.25 -17.28
C PRO A 98 -28.12 18.50 -18.78
N GLY A 99 -29.15 18.21 -19.58
CA GLY A 99 -29.17 18.55 -21.01
C GLY A 99 -29.29 20.06 -21.21
N GLY A 100 -28.77 20.56 -22.33
CA GLY A 100 -28.83 21.99 -22.68
C GLY A 100 -27.96 22.93 -21.84
N ALA A 101 -27.06 22.42 -20.99
CA ALA A 101 -26.10 23.21 -20.22
C ALA A 101 -24.82 23.47 -21.03
N THR A 102 -24.48 24.74 -21.28
CA THR A 102 -23.26 25.15 -22.00
C THR A 102 -22.04 25.31 -21.10
N GLU A 103 -22.26 25.54 -19.80
CA GLU A 103 -21.21 25.76 -18.81
C GLU A 103 -21.51 24.89 -17.58
N VAL A 104 -20.54 24.09 -17.14
CA VAL A 104 -20.73 23.18 -16.01
C VAL A 104 -19.64 23.37 -14.96
N PHE A 105 -20.04 23.52 -13.71
CA PHE A 105 -19.15 23.62 -12.55
C PHE A 105 -19.19 22.32 -11.75
N LEU A 106 -18.01 21.72 -11.52
CA LEU A 106 -17.79 20.64 -10.56
C LEU A 106 -17.00 21.20 -9.37
N ARG A 107 -17.61 21.19 -8.19
CA ARG A 107 -16.98 21.69 -6.95
C ARG A 107 -16.17 20.63 -6.22
N GLY A 108 -15.24 21.11 -5.39
CA GLY A 108 -14.60 20.30 -4.36
C GLY A 108 -13.59 19.28 -4.89
N LEU A 109 -12.74 19.68 -5.84
CA LEU A 109 -11.53 18.94 -6.20
C LEU A 109 -10.37 19.38 -5.25
N PRO A 110 -9.40 18.52 -4.92
CA PRO A 110 -8.37 18.86 -3.93
C PRO A 110 -7.32 19.81 -4.54
N ALA A 111 -6.94 20.88 -3.84
CA ALA A 111 -6.01 21.87 -4.40
C ALA A 111 -4.61 21.31 -4.73
N GLY A 112 -4.23 20.20 -4.10
CA GLY A 112 -2.99 19.46 -4.37
C GLY A 112 -3.04 18.52 -5.59
N LEU A 113 -4.13 18.48 -6.37
CA LEU A 113 -4.18 17.69 -7.60
C LEU A 113 -3.10 18.12 -8.61
N ASP A 114 -2.64 17.17 -9.41
CA ASP A 114 -1.67 17.43 -10.47
C ASP A 114 -2.39 17.92 -11.74
N GLU A 115 -2.33 19.22 -11.97
CA GLU A 115 -3.03 19.90 -13.08
C GLU A 115 -2.66 19.31 -14.44
N SER A 116 -1.40 18.90 -14.62
CA SER A 116 -0.90 18.30 -15.87
C SER A 116 -1.55 16.94 -16.17
N SER A 117 -2.07 16.27 -15.14
CA SER A 117 -2.73 14.96 -15.22
C SER A 117 -4.25 15.04 -15.44
N LEU A 118 -4.88 16.20 -15.25
CA LEU A 118 -6.32 16.35 -15.31
C LEU A 118 -6.86 16.02 -16.71
N ARG A 119 -7.76 15.05 -16.81
CA ARG A 119 -8.48 14.68 -18.03
C ARG A 119 -9.97 14.70 -17.77
N VAL A 120 -10.73 15.31 -18.68
CA VAL A 120 -12.19 15.35 -18.65
C VAL A 120 -12.72 14.67 -19.89
N ARG A 121 -13.76 13.84 -19.74
CA ARG A 121 -14.49 13.21 -20.85
C ARG A 121 -15.97 13.46 -20.61
N VAL A 122 -16.69 13.88 -21.64
CA VAL A 122 -18.13 14.17 -21.54
C VAL A 122 -18.89 13.31 -22.54
N ALA A 123 -19.94 12.64 -22.08
CA ALA A 123 -20.86 11.94 -22.96
C ALA A 123 -21.86 12.93 -23.59
N GLN A 124 -22.12 12.76 -24.89
CA GLN A 124 -23.15 13.50 -25.65
C GLN A 124 -22.94 15.02 -25.75
N ALA A 125 -21.74 15.51 -25.40
CA ALA A 125 -21.28 16.87 -25.65
C ALA A 125 -19.77 16.87 -25.98
N GLU A 126 -19.32 17.88 -26.70
CA GLU A 126 -17.90 18.15 -26.95
C GLU A 126 -17.39 19.17 -25.93
N LEU A 127 -16.19 18.94 -25.38
CA LEU A 127 -15.52 19.83 -24.44
C LEU A 127 -14.67 20.84 -25.22
N VAL A 128 -15.00 22.12 -25.11
CA VAL A 128 -14.28 23.21 -25.77
C VAL A 128 -13.05 23.59 -24.97
N GLU A 129 -13.24 23.89 -23.69
CA GLU A 129 -12.20 24.31 -22.76
C GLU A 129 -12.56 23.88 -21.33
N PHE A 130 -11.55 23.76 -20.46
CA PHE A 130 -11.75 23.59 -19.02
C PHE A 130 -10.77 24.46 -18.23
N GLU A 131 -11.26 25.06 -17.14
CA GLU A 131 -10.48 25.94 -16.28
C GLU A 131 -10.54 25.43 -14.83
N LEU A 132 -9.37 25.31 -14.20
CA LEU A 132 -9.27 25.08 -12.75
C LEU A 132 -9.27 26.44 -12.04
N LEU A 133 -10.39 26.76 -11.41
CA LEU A 133 -10.56 28.00 -10.68
C LEU A 133 -9.81 27.95 -9.34
N ALA A 134 -9.42 29.14 -8.86
CA ALA A 134 -8.49 29.32 -7.77
C ALA A 134 -8.96 28.71 -6.42
N GLU A 135 -8.00 28.45 -5.53
CA GLU A 135 -8.21 27.89 -4.19
C GLU A 135 -9.31 28.62 -3.43
N HIS A 136 -10.44 27.95 -3.20
CA HIS A 136 -11.38 28.32 -2.16
C HIS A 136 -11.04 27.54 -0.89
N ARG A 137 -11.04 28.22 0.25
CA ARG A 137 -11.14 27.57 1.55
C ARG A 137 -12.54 27.81 2.06
N GLU A 138 -13.35 26.77 2.09
CA GLU A 138 -14.46 26.74 3.04
C GLU A 138 -13.84 26.77 4.44
N ALA A 139 -13.84 27.93 5.08
CA ALA A 139 -13.26 28.13 6.40
C ALA A 139 -14.37 28.20 7.44
N LEU A 140 -14.46 27.18 8.30
CA LEU A 140 -15.27 27.25 9.51
C LEU A 140 -14.68 28.30 10.49
N PRO A 141 -15.49 29.02 11.28
CA PRO A 141 -14.98 30.04 12.19
C PRO A 141 -14.07 29.45 13.28
N ASP A 142 -12.80 29.89 13.31
CA ASP A 142 -11.73 29.36 14.18
C ASP A 142 -12.16 29.14 15.64
N ALA A 143 -12.95 30.07 16.19
CA ALA A 143 -13.40 30.05 17.59
C ALA A 143 -14.14 28.76 18.01
N ARG A 144 -14.91 28.13 17.10
CA ARG A 144 -15.59 26.86 17.43
C ARG A 144 -14.65 25.65 17.33
N LEU A 145 -13.65 25.73 16.46
CA LEU A 145 -12.66 24.67 16.25
C LEU A 145 -11.65 24.64 17.41
N GLU A 146 -11.20 25.81 17.87
CA GLU A 146 -10.39 25.95 19.09
C GLU A 146 -11.15 25.49 20.35
N GLN A 147 -12.46 25.78 20.45
CA GLN A 147 -13.28 25.26 21.55
C GLN A 147 -13.31 23.71 21.55
N LEU A 148 -13.52 23.08 20.39
CA LEU A 148 -13.55 21.61 20.28
C LEU A 148 -12.18 20.98 20.56
N ARG A 149 -11.08 21.64 20.17
CA ARG A 149 -9.72 21.23 20.56
C ARG A 149 -9.51 21.28 22.07
N ALA A 150 -9.97 22.35 22.73
CA ALA A 150 -9.89 22.47 24.19
C ALA A 150 -10.77 21.43 24.92
N GLU A 151 -11.96 21.12 24.39
CA GLU A 151 -12.84 20.05 24.89
C GLU A 151 -12.19 18.66 24.75
N LEU A 152 -11.43 18.42 23.66
CA LEU A 152 -10.71 17.16 23.41
C LEU A 152 -9.51 16.97 24.34
N GLU A 153 -8.67 17.99 24.52
CA GLU A 153 -7.50 17.91 25.40
C GLU A 153 -7.90 17.80 26.88
N ALA A 154 -9.04 18.40 27.28
CA ALA A 154 -9.63 18.17 28.60
C ALA A 154 -10.11 16.71 28.78
N LEU A 155 -10.75 16.13 27.76
CA LEU A 155 -11.12 14.71 27.74
C LEU A 155 -9.92 13.77 27.86
N ARG A 156 -8.81 14.09 27.19
CA ARG A 156 -7.55 13.33 27.26
C ARG A 156 -6.89 13.41 28.64
N ALA A 157 -6.94 14.57 29.29
CA ALA A 157 -6.51 14.71 30.68
C ALA A 157 -7.36 13.84 31.62
N GLU A 158 -8.70 13.87 31.51
CA GLU A 158 -9.58 12.99 32.30
C GLU A 158 -9.32 11.50 32.05
N ILE A 159 -9.03 11.10 30.81
CA ILE A 159 -8.65 9.72 30.45
C ILE A 159 -7.33 9.32 31.11
N GLY A 160 -6.34 10.22 31.11
CA GLY A 160 -5.05 10.03 31.78
C GLY A 160 -5.18 9.85 33.30
N ASP A 161 -5.92 10.73 33.96
CA ASP A 161 -6.17 10.68 35.41
C ASP A 161 -6.95 9.42 35.82
N ALA A 162 -7.97 9.05 35.04
CA ALA A 162 -8.76 7.83 35.28
C ALA A 162 -7.93 6.56 35.06
N ALA A 163 -7.09 6.51 34.01
CA ALA A 163 -6.20 5.38 33.75
C ALA A 163 -5.10 5.26 34.82
N GLY A 164 -4.46 6.37 35.22
CA GLY A 164 -3.46 6.37 36.28
C GLY A 164 -4.02 5.89 37.62
N THR A 165 -5.24 6.31 37.96
CA THR A 165 -5.95 5.85 39.17
C THR A 165 -6.28 4.36 39.09
N LEU A 166 -6.76 3.89 37.93
CA LEU A 166 -7.08 2.49 37.67
C LEU A 166 -5.85 1.58 37.79
N ASP A 167 -4.69 2.01 37.31
CA ASP A 167 -3.46 1.22 37.41
C ASP A 167 -2.89 1.19 38.84
N VAL A 168 -3.09 2.23 39.65
CA VAL A 168 -2.83 2.19 41.11
C VAL A 168 -3.75 1.18 41.81
N VAL A 169 -5.06 1.21 41.52
CA VAL A 169 -6.04 0.25 42.09
C VAL A 169 -5.70 -1.19 41.67
N ARG A 170 -5.27 -1.41 40.42
CA ARG A 170 -4.80 -2.71 39.92
C ARG A 170 -3.51 -3.17 40.60
N ALA A 171 -2.56 -2.28 40.86
CA ALA A 171 -1.33 -2.61 41.58
C ALA A 171 -1.63 -3.05 43.02
N ILE A 172 -2.55 -2.38 43.72
CA ILE A 172 -2.97 -2.73 45.08
C ILE A 172 -3.73 -4.07 45.09
N ASP A 173 -4.70 -4.27 44.19
CA ASP A 173 -5.44 -5.54 44.05
C ASP A 173 -4.49 -6.73 43.74
N ALA A 174 -3.50 -6.53 42.86
CA ALA A 174 -2.50 -7.54 42.54
C ALA A 174 -1.54 -7.82 43.72
N HIS A 175 -1.18 -6.81 44.51
CA HIS A 175 -0.35 -6.96 45.71
C HIS A 175 -1.08 -7.74 46.80
N LEU A 176 -2.31 -7.37 47.14
CA LEU A 176 -3.12 -8.05 48.15
C LEU A 176 -3.46 -9.49 47.75
N ARG A 177 -3.71 -9.75 46.45
CA ARG A 177 -3.86 -11.13 45.94
C ARG A 177 -2.58 -11.95 46.07
N ARG A 178 -1.40 -11.34 45.94
CA ARG A 178 -0.11 -12.02 46.14
C ARG A 178 0.09 -12.38 47.61
N GLU A 179 -0.12 -11.44 48.54
CA GLU A 179 -0.02 -11.72 49.97
C GLU A 179 -1.01 -12.81 50.43
N LEU A 180 -2.23 -12.79 49.89
CA LEU A 180 -3.23 -13.85 50.10
C LEU A 180 -2.73 -15.22 49.56
N SER A 181 -2.10 -15.25 48.40
CA SER A 181 -1.55 -16.47 47.79
C SER A 181 -0.35 -17.01 48.57
N ASP A 182 0.60 -16.15 48.91
CA ASP A 182 1.84 -16.52 49.61
C ASP A 182 1.54 -17.04 51.03
N GLY A 183 0.58 -16.40 51.72
CA GLY A 183 0.09 -16.83 53.03
C GLY A 183 -0.69 -18.16 53.04
N LEU A 184 -1.23 -18.57 51.89
CA LEU A 184 -1.99 -19.83 51.74
C LEU A 184 -1.18 -20.97 51.08
N GLY A 185 -0.09 -20.67 50.37
CA GLY A 185 0.61 -21.65 49.50
C GLY A 185 2.13 -21.74 49.63
N GLY A 186 2.82 -20.83 50.33
CA GLY A 186 4.27 -20.91 50.52
C GLY A 186 4.71 -21.84 51.66
N GLU A 187 6.02 -22.12 51.76
CA GLU A 187 6.63 -22.82 52.91
C GLU A 187 6.37 -22.09 54.26
N GLY A 188 5.94 -20.82 54.19
CA GLY A 188 5.54 -19.97 55.31
C GLY A 188 4.07 -20.04 55.72
N GLY A 189 3.24 -20.96 55.19
CA GLY A 189 1.84 -21.14 55.61
C GLY A 189 1.66 -21.31 57.14
N PRO A 190 0.46 -21.11 57.70
CA PRO A 190 0.25 -20.96 59.14
C PRO A 190 0.45 -22.26 59.95
N THR A 191 1.71 -22.55 60.25
CA THR A 191 2.17 -23.69 61.06
C THR A 191 2.12 -23.37 62.57
N GLY A 192 0.92 -23.38 63.14
CA GLY A 192 0.68 -23.20 64.58
C GLY A 192 -0.70 -22.62 64.86
N ALA A 193 -1.31 -22.99 65.99
CA ALA A 193 -2.68 -22.60 66.31
C ALA A 193 -2.89 -21.07 66.36
N GLU A 194 -1.96 -20.34 66.97
CA GLU A 194 -2.00 -18.86 67.04
C GLU A 194 -1.97 -18.23 65.64
N ARG A 195 -1.03 -18.65 64.77
CA ARG A 195 -0.94 -18.16 63.38
C ARG A 195 -2.16 -18.52 62.51
N VAL A 196 -2.93 -19.55 62.85
CA VAL A 196 -4.20 -19.87 62.18
C VAL A 196 -5.33 -18.95 62.64
N GLU A 197 -5.32 -18.53 63.90
CA GLU A 197 -6.32 -17.60 64.46
C GLU A 197 -6.04 -16.16 64.00
N ASP A 198 -4.78 -15.69 64.01
CA ASP A 198 -4.37 -14.40 63.43
C ASP A 198 -4.83 -14.25 61.97
N TRP A 199 -4.66 -15.33 61.17
CA TRP A 199 -5.14 -15.37 59.79
C TRP A 199 -6.67 -15.38 59.68
N ARG A 200 -7.38 -16.03 60.62
CA ARG A 200 -8.84 -16.03 60.68
C ARG A 200 -9.39 -14.64 61.00
N GLU A 201 -8.72 -13.85 61.84
CA GLU A 201 -9.09 -12.45 62.13
C GLU A 201 -8.73 -11.50 60.98
N THR A 202 -7.66 -11.78 60.22
CA THR A 202 -7.19 -10.93 59.11
C THR A 202 -7.97 -11.12 57.80
N LEU A 203 -8.46 -12.35 57.52
CA LEU A 203 -9.19 -12.69 56.28
C LEU A 203 -10.46 -11.85 56.00
N PRO A 204 -11.31 -11.50 56.99
CA PRO A 204 -12.46 -10.61 56.78
C PRO A 204 -12.06 -9.21 56.27
N PHE A 205 -10.97 -8.65 56.80
CA PHE A 205 -10.45 -7.35 56.37
C PHE A 205 -9.96 -7.41 54.91
N LEU A 206 -9.06 -8.36 54.60
CA LEU A 206 -8.55 -8.57 53.24
C LEU A 206 -9.66 -8.83 52.22
N ARG A 207 -10.70 -9.58 52.60
CA ARG A 207 -11.90 -9.78 51.78
C ARG A 207 -12.61 -8.46 51.50
N SER A 208 -12.91 -7.68 52.54
CA SER A 208 -13.63 -6.42 52.39
C SER A 208 -12.87 -5.41 51.52
N GLU A 209 -11.54 -5.37 51.62
CA GLU A 209 -10.70 -4.48 50.83
C GLU A 209 -10.56 -4.93 49.36
N LEU A 210 -10.44 -6.23 49.10
CA LEU A 210 -10.50 -6.78 47.73
C LEU A 210 -11.88 -6.62 47.08
N GLU A 211 -12.96 -6.67 47.86
CA GLU A 211 -14.33 -6.38 47.39
C GLU A 211 -14.50 -4.88 47.10
N ARG A 212 -13.93 -3.99 47.93
CA ARG A 212 -13.89 -2.53 47.74
C ARG A 212 -13.12 -2.14 46.48
N LEU A 213 -11.87 -2.59 46.34
CA LEU A 213 -11.00 -2.37 45.16
C LEU A 213 -11.62 -2.98 43.90
N GLY A 214 -12.27 -4.14 44.03
CA GLY A 214 -13.02 -4.77 42.94
C GLY A 214 -14.27 -3.96 42.52
N GLY A 215 -14.88 -3.19 43.42
CA GLY A 215 -15.91 -2.19 43.08
C GLY A 215 -15.30 -0.99 42.34
N GLU A 216 -14.34 -0.33 42.98
CA GLU A 216 -13.62 0.85 42.49
C GLU A 216 -13.03 0.65 41.09
N ARG A 217 -12.40 -0.51 40.84
CA ARG A 217 -11.90 -0.89 39.51
C ARG A 217 -12.99 -0.89 38.42
N ARG A 218 -14.16 -1.46 38.71
CA ARG A 218 -15.27 -1.54 37.72
C ARG A 218 -15.90 -0.18 37.44
N GLU A 219 -15.93 0.71 38.44
CA GLU A 219 -16.37 2.09 38.26
C GLU A 219 -15.39 2.88 37.38
N LEU A 220 -14.08 2.76 37.65
CA LEU A 220 -13.04 3.38 36.84
C LEU A 220 -12.99 2.84 35.41
N GLU A 221 -13.11 1.52 35.21
CA GLU A 221 -13.18 0.90 33.88
C GLU A 221 -14.42 1.37 33.11
N GLY A 222 -15.60 1.44 33.77
CA GLY A 222 -16.82 1.98 33.17
C GLY A 222 -16.75 3.47 32.81
N ARG A 223 -16.09 4.30 33.65
CA ARG A 223 -15.83 5.72 33.35
C ARG A 223 -14.87 5.87 32.18
N LEU A 224 -13.79 5.08 32.16
CA LEU A 224 -12.76 5.14 31.12
C LEU A 224 -13.33 4.79 29.74
N ASP A 225 -14.22 3.80 29.66
CA ASP A 225 -14.94 3.47 28.44
C ASP A 225 -15.93 4.55 28.00
N ASP A 226 -16.54 5.29 28.94
CA ASP A 226 -17.43 6.41 28.58
C ASP A 226 -16.66 7.64 28.08
N LEU A 227 -15.53 7.97 28.74
CA LEU A 227 -14.63 9.02 28.28
C LEU A 227 -14.09 8.72 26.87
N ARG A 228 -13.68 7.46 26.61
CA ARG A 228 -13.26 7.01 25.26
C ARG A 228 -14.38 7.07 24.22
N ARG A 229 -15.63 6.76 24.59
CA ARG A 229 -16.79 6.95 23.69
C ARG A 229 -17.02 8.43 23.36
N ARG A 230 -16.76 9.34 24.30
CA ARG A 230 -16.86 10.80 24.08
C ARG A 230 -15.70 11.31 23.22
N GLU A 231 -14.46 10.90 23.51
CA GLU A 231 -13.28 11.19 22.68
C GLU A 231 -13.53 10.73 21.22
N ALA A 232 -13.89 9.47 21.01
CA ALA A 232 -14.21 8.93 19.70
C ALA A 232 -15.50 9.51 19.05
N ALA A 233 -16.30 10.29 19.76
CA ALA A 233 -17.39 11.09 19.18
C ALA A 233 -16.91 12.50 18.81
N LEU A 234 -16.05 13.09 19.63
CA LEU A 234 -15.48 14.42 19.42
C LEU A 234 -14.41 14.42 18.31
N ASP A 235 -13.57 13.40 18.23
CA ASP A 235 -12.64 13.17 17.11
C ASP A 235 -13.38 12.95 15.79
N ARG A 236 -14.54 12.27 15.81
CA ARG A 236 -15.42 12.19 14.62
C ARG A 236 -16.01 13.53 14.24
N GLN A 237 -16.49 14.33 15.20
CA GLN A 237 -16.94 15.69 14.93
C GLN A 237 -15.81 16.60 14.42
N LEU A 238 -14.59 16.44 14.94
CA LEU A 238 -13.40 17.18 14.47
C LEU A 238 -12.92 16.69 13.10
N GLY A 239 -13.09 15.42 12.75
CA GLY A 239 -12.90 14.91 11.39
C GLY A 239 -13.96 15.45 10.43
N ASP A 240 -15.23 15.41 10.83
CA ASP A 240 -16.36 15.94 10.06
C ASP A 240 -16.24 17.44 9.79
N LEU A 241 -15.80 18.21 10.79
CA LEU A 241 -15.53 19.65 10.66
C LEU A 241 -14.16 19.94 10.02
N GLY A 242 -13.19 19.02 10.12
CA GLY A 242 -11.89 19.10 9.47
C GLY A 242 -11.96 19.05 7.94
N ARG A 243 -13.06 18.55 7.37
CA ARG A 243 -13.38 18.72 5.95
C ARG A 243 -13.54 20.19 5.56
N GLY A 244 -14.12 21.02 6.45
CA GLY A 244 -14.31 22.47 6.31
C GLY A 244 -13.03 23.28 6.59
N GLY A 245 -11.95 22.92 5.90
CA GLY A 245 -10.63 23.55 5.99
C GLY A 245 -9.63 23.08 4.93
N ALA A 246 -9.99 22.09 4.10
CA ALA A 246 -9.19 21.71 2.94
C ALA A 246 -9.18 22.84 1.90
N ALA A 247 -8.01 23.11 1.34
CA ALA A 247 -7.88 23.91 0.12
C ALA A 247 -8.53 23.13 -1.04
N VAL A 248 -9.62 23.65 -1.60
CA VAL A 248 -10.35 23.04 -2.72
C VAL A 248 -10.32 23.93 -3.96
N ARG A 249 -10.46 23.32 -5.13
CA ARG A 249 -10.59 23.98 -6.43
C ARG A 249 -11.92 23.59 -7.06
N ASP A 250 -12.49 24.52 -7.82
CA ASP A 250 -13.63 24.28 -8.69
C ASP A 250 -13.15 24.07 -10.13
N LEU A 251 -13.79 23.15 -10.84
CA LEU A 251 -13.53 22.86 -12.24
C LEU A 251 -14.69 23.40 -13.10
N ARG A 252 -14.40 24.43 -13.90
CA ARG A 252 -15.31 24.97 -14.93
C ARG A 252 -15.09 24.22 -16.24
N LEU A 253 -16.16 23.81 -16.89
CA LEU A 253 -16.17 23.17 -18.21
C LEU A 253 -17.03 23.98 -19.19
N GLU A 254 -16.50 24.27 -20.37
CA GLU A 254 -17.28 24.86 -21.47
C GLU A 254 -17.63 23.78 -22.50
N LEU A 255 -18.93 23.60 -22.76
CA LEU A 255 -19.49 22.45 -23.47
C LEU A 255 -20.33 22.88 -24.68
N VAL A 256 -20.18 22.16 -25.79
CA VAL A 256 -21.09 22.20 -26.94
C VAL A 256 -21.87 20.90 -26.97
N GLU A 257 -23.19 20.97 -26.77
CA GLU A 257 -24.06 19.79 -26.78
C GLU A 257 -24.14 19.18 -28.19
N THR A 258 -23.74 17.91 -28.33
CA THR A 258 -23.71 17.21 -29.63
C THR A 258 -24.90 16.26 -29.83
N MET A 259 -25.57 15.88 -28.75
CA MET A 259 -26.84 15.15 -28.76
C MET A 259 -27.75 15.72 -27.66
N ILE A 260 -29.03 15.96 -27.97
CA ILE A 260 -30.01 16.49 -27.02
C ILE A 260 -30.20 15.50 -25.86
N GLY A 261 -29.68 15.84 -24.68
CA GLY A 261 -29.79 15.01 -23.49
C GLY A 261 -28.67 15.27 -22.47
N GLY A 262 -29.00 15.08 -21.20
CA GLY A 262 -27.99 15.01 -20.14
C GLY A 262 -27.15 13.72 -20.24
N GLY A 263 -25.94 13.74 -19.66
CA GLY A 263 -25.01 12.62 -19.79
C GLY A 263 -23.87 12.64 -18.78
N GLU A 264 -23.10 11.56 -18.75
CA GLU A 264 -21.99 11.40 -17.81
C GLU A 264 -20.80 12.32 -18.15
N ILE A 265 -20.29 13.01 -17.13
CA ILE A 265 -18.98 13.63 -17.11
C ILE A 265 -18.07 12.71 -16.30
N VAL A 266 -16.96 12.28 -16.89
CA VAL A 266 -15.88 11.55 -16.20
C VAL A 266 -14.68 12.49 -16.06
N VAL A 267 -14.17 12.61 -14.84
CA VAL A 267 -12.97 13.41 -14.54
C VAL A 267 -11.92 12.51 -13.92
N GLU A 268 -10.71 12.49 -14.48
CA GLU A 268 -9.56 11.73 -13.98
C GLU A 268 -8.41 12.69 -13.63
N TYR A 269 -7.80 12.53 -12.46
CA TYR A 269 -6.61 13.29 -12.04
C TYR A 269 -5.73 12.49 -11.09
N MET A 270 -4.46 12.88 -10.98
CA MET A 270 -3.50 12.33 -10.03
C MET A 270 -3.44 13.19 -8.76
N VAL A 271 -3.51 12.56 -7.60
CA VAL A 271 -3.24 13.19 -6.30
C VAL A 271 -1.90 12.72 -5.72
N PRO A 272 -1.12 13.59 -5.08
CA PRO A 272 -0.03 13.22 -4.17
C PRO A 272 -0.61 12.76 -2.82
N GLY A 273 0.26 12.36 -1.88
CA GLY A 273 -0.17 12.02 -0.52
C GLY A 273 -0.92 10.70 -0.38
N ALA A 274 -1.00 9.90 -1.44
CA ALA A 274 -1.49 8.53 -1.40
C ALA A 274 -0.35 7.54 -1.72
N ARG A 275 -0.32 6.38 -1.06
CA ARG A 275 0.61 5.28 -1.36
C ARG A 275 0.09 3.96 -0.79
N TRP A 276 0.63 2.83 -1.26
CA TRP A 276 0.33 1.53 -0.66
C TRP A 276 1.57 0.65 -0.47
N THR A 277 1.48 -0.33 0.46
CA THR A 277 2.47 -1.39 0.62
C THR A 277 1.82 -2.75 0.85
N PRO A 278 2.36 -3.86 0.30
CA PRO A 278 1.91 -5.21 0.59
C PRO A 278 2.22 -5.64 2.03
N VAL A 279 1.27 -6.31 2.67
CA VAL A 279 1.46 -6.98 3.96
C VAL A 279 0.75 -8.33 3.90
N TYR A 280 1.39 -9.37 4.44
CA TYR A 280 0.84 -10.72 4.42
C TYR A 280 0.67 -11.26 5.83
N ASP A 281 -0.28 -12.17 5.98
CA ASP A 281 -0.36 -13.05 7.13
C ASP A 281 -0.40 -14.50 6.61
N LEU A 282 0.47 -15.35 7.16
CA LEU A 282 0.48 -16.79 6.95
C LEU A 282 -0.04 -17.46 8.21
N ARG A 283 -0.93 -18.44 8.05
CA ARG A 283 -1.36 -19.35 9.12
C ARG A 283 -1.23 -20.78 8.65
N SER A 284 -0.25 -21.51 9.18
CA SER A 284 -0.08 -22.94 8.88
C SER A 284 -1.02 -23.81 9.72
N SER A 285 -1.41 -24.96 9.18
CA SER A 285 -2.13 -25.99 9.93
C SER A 285 -1.27 -26.54 11.09
N GLN A 286 -1.88 -27.23 12.07
CA GLN A 286 -1.09 -27.92 13.11
C GLN A 286 -0.30 -29.12 12.57
N ALA A 287 -0.68 -29.65 11.40
CA ALA A 287 0.06 -30.71 10.70
C ALA A 287 1.19 -30.15 9.82
N LEU A 288 1.25 -28.82 9.64
CA LEU A 288 2.19 -28.07 8.78
C LEU A 288 2.09 -28.41 7.27
N ASP A 289 1.04 -29.14 6.86
CA ASP A 289 0.78 -29.59 5.49
C ASP A 289 0.16 -28.52 4.58
N THR A 290 -0.59 -27.57 5.15
CA THR A 290 -1.18 -26.43 4.42
C THR A 290 -0.91 -25.10 5.12
N VAL A 291 -1.10 -24.01 4.37
CA VAL A 291 -1.03 -22.63 4.88
C VAL A 291 -2.10 -21.73 4.25
N GLU A 292 -2.86 -21.00 5.09
CA GLU A 292 -3.66 -19.87 4.66
C GLU A 292 -2.74 -18.66 4.45
N LEU A 293 -2.61 -18.22 3.20
CA LEU A 293 -2.03 -16.94 2.82
C LEU A 293 -3.13 -15.88 2.71
N VAL A 294 -3.10 -14.90 3.61
CA VAL A 294 -3.94 -13.70 3.55
C VAL A 294 -3.10 -12.54 3.02
N TYR A 295 -3.44 -12.02 1.84
CA TYR A 295 -2.79 -10.87 1.24
C TYR A 295 -3.59 -9.60 1.51
N ARG A 296 -2.98 -8.66 2.23
CA ARG A 296 -3.49 -7.33 2.56
C ARG A 296 -2.64 -6.24 1.92
N ALA A 297 -3.19 -5.04 1.82
CA ALA A 297 -2.43 -3.83 1.56
C ALA A 297 -2.70 -2.80 2.65
N ARG A 298 -1.64 -2.12 3.10
CA ARG A 298 -1.77 -0.87 3.86
C ARG A 298 -1.81 0.26 2.85
N VAL A 299 -2.85 1.08 2.90
CA VAL A 299 -3.05 2.26 2.06
C VAL A 299 -2.97 3.49 2.97
N TRP A 300 -2.00 4.36 2.72
CA TRP A 300 -1.95 5.70 3.29
C TRP A 300 -2.58 6.64 2.27
N GLN A 301 -3.41 7.57 2.72
CA GLN A 301 -4.08 8.51 1.85
C GLN A 301 -4.41 9.78 2.63
N SER A 302 -3.74 10.87 2.29
CA SER A 302 -3.94 12.20 2.90
C SER A 302 -4.13 13.24 1.79
N SER A 303 -4.98 12.94 0.80
CA SER A 303 -5.13 13.77 -0.41
C SER A 303 -6.13 14.93 -0.25
N GLY A 304 -6.80 15.04 0.89
CA GLY A 304 -7.85 16.03 1.15
C GLY A 304 -9.25 15.60 0.72
N GLU A 305 -9.42 14.36 0.25
CA GLU A 305 -10.72 13.80 -0.18
C GLU A 305 -10.96 12.47 0.53
N ASP A 306 -12.13 12.27 1.15
CA ASP A 306 -12.52 10.95 1.65
C ASP A 306 -12.99 10.06 0.49
N TRP A 307 -12.36 8.92 0.30
CA TRP A 307 -12.69 7.93 -0.73
C TRP A 307 -13.77 6.98 -0.20
N SER A 308 -15.05 7.34 -0.32
CA SER A 308 -16.18 6.55 0.21
C SER A 308 -16.78 5.60 -0.84
N ASP A 309 -16.89 4.31 -0.51
CA ASP A 309 -17.47 3.24 -1.36
C ASP A 309 -16.88 3.22 -2.80
N VAL A 310 -15.55 3.27 -2.93
CA VAL A 310 -14.86 3.37 -4.23
C VAL A 310 -14.36 2.01 -4.72
N ALA A 311 -14.38 1.77 -6.03
CA ALA A 311 -13.68 0.62 -6.61
C ALA A 311 -12.16 0.86 -6.55
N MET A 312 -11.42 -0.01 -5.85
CA MET A 312 -9.98 0.17 -5.66
C MET A 312 -9.15 -0.75 -6.58
N VAL A 313 -8.11 -0.17 -7.19
CA VAL A 313 -7.05 -0.89 -7.89
C VAL A 313 -5.70 -0.49 -7.32
N LEU A 314 -4.93 -1.45 -6.80
CA LEU A 314 -3.55 -1.22 -6.40
C LEU A 314 -2.62 -1.47 -7.59
N SER A 315 -1.59 -0.66 -7.79
CA SER A 315 -0.66 -0.84 -8.90
C SER A 315 0.79 -0.55 -8.54
N THR A 316 1.72 -1.25 -9.19
CA THR A 316 3.17 -1.06 -9.06
C THR A 316 3.77 -0.15 -10.13
N ALA A 317 2.95 0.59 -10.88
CA ALA A 317 3.44 1.60 -11.82
C ALA A 317 3.93 2.85 -11.06
N GLU A 318 4.94 3.54 -11.58
CA GLU A 318 5.50 4.78 -11.03
C GLU A 318 5.22 5.95 -11.99
N PRO A 319 3.96 6.39 -12.19
CA PRO A 319 3.60 7.32 -13.26
C PRO A 319 4.30 8.68 -13.16
N ARG A 320 4.59 9.16 -11.94
CA ARG A 320 5.30 10.44 -11.72
C ARG A 320 6.79 10.41 -12.08
N ARG A 321 7.39 9.22 -12.27
CA ARG A 321 8.83 9.07 -12.56
C ARG A 321 9.19 9.39 -14.02
N GLY A 322 8.20 9.40 -14.91
CA GLY A 322 8.38 9.59 -16.35
C GLY A 322 8.89 8.33 -17.07
N ALA A 323 8.66 8.27 -18.39
CA ALA A 323 9.01 7.11 -19.22
C ALA A 323 10.47 7.15 -19.76
N GLN A 324 11.17 8.27 -19.62
CA GLN A 324 12.52 8.45 -20.16
C GLN A 324 13.58 8.01 -19.15
N GLY A 325 14.25 6.89 -19.42
CA GLY A 325 15.42 6.46 -18.64
C GLY A 325 16.63 7.38 -18.83
N PRO A 326 17.59 7.37 -17.88
CA PRO A 326 18.80 8.18 -17.98
C PRO A 326 19.66 7.72 -19.17
N GLN A 327 20.04 8.67 -20.03
CA GLN A 327 20.98 8.41 -21.13
C GLN A 327 22.43 8.51 -20.64
N PRO A 328 23.33 7.60 -21.06
CA PRO A 328 24.72 7.64 -20.63
C PRO A 328 25.46 8.80 -21.31
N ALA A 329 25.92 9.77 -20.52
CA ALA A 329 26.78 10.84 -21.02
C ALA A 329 28.13 10.26 -21.51
N PRO A 330 28.63 10.65 -22.70
CA PRO A 330 29.88 10.12 -23.23
C PRO A 330 31.08 10.58 -22.38
N ARG A 331 31.71 9.64 -21.68
CA ARG A 331 32.88 9.91 -20.82
C ARG A 331 34.17 9.87 -21.63
N TRP A 332 34.49 10.98 -22.27
CA TRP A 332 35.76 11.18 -22.97
C TRP A 332 36.96 11.04 -22.01
N LEU A 333 37.99 10.34 -22.43
CA LEU A 333 39.25 10.17 -21.71
C LEU A 333 40.39 10.72 -22.57
N SER A 334 41.16 11.67 -22.04
CA SER A 334 42.32 12.26 -22.71
C SER A 334 43.62 11.91 -21.98
N LEU A 335 44.69 11.68 -22.75
CA LEU A 335 46.02 11.33 -22.24
C LEU A 335 47.01 12.44 -22.58
N GLY A 336 47.20 13.38 -21.65
CA GLY A 336 48.29 14.37 -21.67
C GLY A 336 48.16 15.49 -22.70
N GLY A 337 47.73 16.67 -22.24
CA GLY A 337 47.66 17.89 -23.06
C GLY A 337 46.69 18.89 -22.43
N ASP A 338 46.93 20.18 -22.64
CA ASP A 338 46.04 21.25 -22.17
C ASP A 338 44.65 21.16 -22.82
N GLY A 339 43.65 21.73 -22.14
CA GLY A 339 42.23 21.45 -22.39
C GLY A 339 41.79 21.67 -23.85
N TYR A 340 40.95 20.75 -24.34
CA TYR A 340 40.36 20.78 -25.69
C TYR A 340 39.87 22.17 -26.09
N ASP A 341 40.41 22.68 -27.21
CA ASP A 341 39.93 23.91 -27.82
C ASP A 341 38.45 23.76 -28.23
N ARG A 342 37.60 24.66 -27.73
CA ARG A 342 36.16 24.69 -28.05
C ARG A 342 35.91 24.84 -29.55
N ALA A 343 36.85 25.41 -30.31
CA ALA A 343 36.77 25.49 -31.77
C ALA A 343 36.62 24.10 -32.42
N PHE A 344 37.29 23.07 -31.89
CA PHE A 344 37.23 21.71 -32.46
C PHE A 344 35.86 21.04 -32.23
N LEU A 345 35.20 21.31 -31.10
CA LEU A 345 33.85 20.80 -30.82
C LEU A 345 32.80 21.48 -31.70
N GLY A 346 32.84 22.82 -31.83
CA GLY A 346 31.94 23.55 -32.74
C GLY A 346 32.15 23.16 -34.22
N GLN A 347 33.37 22.75 -34.60
CA GLN A 347 33.64 22.21 -35.94
C GLN A 347 33.05 20.81 -36.15
N LEU A 348 32.87 20.00 -35.11
CA LEU A 348 32.20 18.69 -35.19
C LEU A 348 30.67 18.82 -35.26
N GLU A 349 30.07 19.76 -34.53
CA GLU A 349 28.66 20.14 -34.70
C GLU A 349 28.40 20.63 -36.13
N GLY A 350 29.25 21.53 -36.65
CA GLY A 350 29.18 22.05 -38.02
C GLY A 350 29.42 21.02 -39.14
N LEU A 351 29.83 19.79 -38.80
CA LEU A 351 29.98 18.66 -39.72
C LEU A 351 28.84 17.63 -39.62
N GLY A 352 27.81 17.87 -38.80
CA GLY A 352 26.61 17.03 -38.72
C GLY A 352 26.78 15.69 -38.01
N TYR A 353 27.94 15.40 -37.39
CA TYR A 353 28.23 14.12 -36.73
C TYR A 353 27.48 13.89 -35.40
N LEU A 354 26.69 14.87 -34.96
CA LEU A 354 25.88 14.80 -33.73
C LEU A 354 24.37 14.76 -33.98
N ASP A 355 23.93 14.82 -35.24
CA ASP A 355 22.51 14.73 -35.60
C ASP A 355 22.23 13.37 -36.25
N ALA A 356 21.66 12.46 -35.46
CA ALA A 356 21.40 11.07 -35.85
C ALA A 356 20.04 10.60 -35.32
N GLU A 357 18.96 11.18 -35.85
CA GLU A 357 17.60 10.66 -35.68
C GLU A 357 17.49 9.20 -36.17
N VAL A 358 17.62 8.24 -35.26
CA VAL A 358 17.24 6.85 -35.55
C VAL A 358 15.72 6.74 -35.44
N ALA A 359 15.04 6.96 -36.56
CA ALA A 359 13.59 6.89 -36.67
C ALA A 359 13.05 5.51 -36.25
N VAL A 360 12.45 5.44 -35.05
CA VAL A 360 11.73 4.24 -34.60
C VAL A 360 10.41 4.13 -35.37
N ALA A 361 10.28 3.08 -36.17
CA ALA A 361 9.11 2.89 -37.02
C ALA A 361 7.81 2.75 -36.20
N ARG A 362 6.76 3.45 -36.64
CA ARG A 362 5.40 3.31 -36.09
C ARG A 362 4.84 1.92 -36.40
N MET A 363 4.89 1.00 -35.44
CA MET A 363 4.07 -0.22 -35.49
C MET A 363 2.66 0.10 -34.99
N ALA A 364 1.65 -0.22 -35.80
CA ALA A 364 0.26 -0.12 -35.41
C ALA A 364 -0.12 -1.29 -34.48
N VAL A 365 -0.86 -1.01 -33.41
CA VAL A 365 -1.37 -2.01 -32.47
C VAL A 365 -2.82 -2.36 -32.85
N PRO A 366 -3.16 -3.63 -33.12
CA PRO A 366 -4.54 -4.06 -33.36
C PRO A 366 -5.35 -4.10 -32.04
N GLN A 367 -6.68 -4.11 -32.17
CA GLN A 367 -7.62 -3.93 -31.06
C GLN A 367 -8.33 -5.24 -30.66
N ALA A 368 -8.66 -5.37 -29.36
CA ALA A 368 -9.39 -6.48 -28.71
C ALA A 368 -8.59 -7.81 -28.60
N GLU A 369 -8.88 -8.72 -27.67
CA GLU A 369 -9.99 -8.82 -26.69
C GLU A 369 -9.50 -8.86 -25.22
N ALA A 370 -10.41 -8.99 -24.25
CA ALA A 370 -10.11 -8.84 -22.83
C ALA A 370 -10.03 -10.17 -22.04
N SER A 371 -8.89 -10.44 -21.42
CA SER A 371 -8.76 -11.36 -20.29
C SER A 371 -7.50 -11.04 -19.47
N VAL A 372 -7.64 -10.94 -18.13
CA VAL A 372 -6.56 -10.84 -17.12
C VAL A 372 -5.33 -10.00 -17.54
N GLU A 373 -5.43 -8.68 -17.37
CA GLU A 373 -4.31 -7.76 -17.65
C GLU A 373 -3.13 -7.91 -16.67
N SER A 374 -2.24 -8.86 -16.95
CA SER A 374 -0.81 -8.66 -16.64
C SER A 374 -0.29 -7.57 -17.59
N ALA A 375 -0.28 -6.32 -17.14
CA ALA A 375 -0.04 -5.13 -17.96
C ALA A 375 1.45 -4.91 -18.32
N GLY A 376 2.16 -6.00 -18.70
CA GLY A 376 3.49 -6.07 -19.33
C GLY A 376 4.68 -5.63 -18.47
N LEU A 377 4.60 -4.43 -17.88
CA LEU A 377 5.67 -3.73 -17.16
C LEU A 377 5.31 -3.44 -15.70
N HIS A 378 4.02 -3.45 -15.36
CA HIS A 378 3.52 -3.17 -14.01
C HIS A 378 2.37 -4.11 -13.65
N LEU A 379 2.21 -4.35 -12.35
CA LEU A 379 1.16 -5.21 -11.79
C LEU A 379 -0.05 -4.35 -11.39
N ARG A 380 -1.25 -4.93 -11.47
CA ARG A 380 -2.52 -4.31 -11.09
C ARG A 380 -3.37 -5.32 -10.31
N TYR A 381 -3.77 -4.96 -9.10
CA TYR A 381 -4.60 -5.77 -8.21
C TYR A 381 -5.92 -5.02 -8.00
N ARG A 382 -6.99 -5.43 -8.69
CA ARG A 382 -8.34 -4.90 -8.43
C ARG A 382 -8.90 -5.62 -7.22
N LEU A 383 -9.38 -4.85 -6.24
CA LEU A 383 -9.95 -5.42 -5.02
C LEU A 383 -11.34 -6.03 -5.30
N PRO A 384 -11.73 -7.09 -4.57
CA PRO A 384 -13.00 -7.80 -4.79
C PRO A 384 -14.23 -7.04 -4.25
N GLN A 385 -14.01 -5.98 -3.47
CA GLN A 385 -15.04 -5.15 -2.84
C GLN A 385 -14.73 -3.68 -3.11
N ARG A 386 -15.77 -2.82 -2.99
CA ARG A 386 -15.57 -1.38 -2.87
C ARG A 386 -15.09 -1.08 -1.45
N GLU A 387 -14.22 -0.09 -1.31
CA GLU A 387 -13.51 0.26 -0.08
C GLU A 387 -13.85 1.69 0.36
N THR A 388 -13.75 1.97 1.66
CA THR A 388 -13.84 3.33 2.21
C THR A 388 -12.54 3.70 2.91
N ILE A 389 -11.87 4.75 2.43
CA ILE A 389 -10.61 5.28 2.97
C ILE A 389 -10.80 6.76 3.34
N GLU A 390 -10.52 7.10 4.59
CA GLU A 390 -10.55 8.47 5.11
C GLU A 390 -9.20 9.18 4.86
N SER A 391 -9.24 10.49 4.57
CA SER A 391 -8.04 11.29 4.26
C SER A 391 -7.22 11.63 5.51
N ARG A 392 -6.44 10.67 6.04
CA ARG A 392 -5.67 10.80 7.29
C ARG A 392 -4.21 10.30 7.20
N PRO A 393 -3.33 10.64 8.18
CA PRO A 393 -1.97 10.11 8.25
C PRO A 393 -1.88 8.59 8.47
N GLU A 394 -2.86 7.99 9.14
CA GLU A 394 -2.85 6.58 9.53
C GLU A 394 -3.26 5.65 8.36
N PRO A 395 -2.55 4.54 8.13
CA PRO A 395 -2.90 3.62 7.04
C PRO A 395 -4.18 2.83 7.34
N THR A 396 -5.10 2.83 6.38
CA THR A 396 -6.20 1.88 6.34
C THR A 396 -5.72 0.56 5.73
N THR A 397 -6.14 -0.59 6.26
CA THR A 397 -5.70 -1.91 5.79
C THR A 397 -6.83 -2.63 5.05
N VAL A 398 -6.64 -2.86 3.75
CA VAL A 398 -7.62 -3.45 2.83
C VAL A 398 -7.24 -4.88 2.44
N LEU A 399 -8.21 -5.69 2.01
CA LEU A 399 -8.00 -7.10 1.65
C LEU A 399 -7.80 -7.25 0.14
N VAL A 400 -6.62 -7.74 -0.28
CA VAL A 400 -6.36 -8.10 -1.67
C VAL A 400 -6.91 -9.51 -1.97
N GLY A 401 -6.75 -10.44 -1.03
CA GLY A 401 -7.40 -11.76 -1.11
C GLY A 401 -6.89 -12.79 -0.11
N ARG A 402 -7.41 -14.02 -0.23
CA ARG A 402 -7.00 -15.21 0.52
C ARG A 402 -6.79 -16.40 -0.39
N ARG A 403 -5.80 -17.24 -0.10
CA ARG A 403 -5.53 -18.52 -0.75
C ARG A 403 -5.03 -19.53 0.28
N GLU A 404 -5.39 -20.79 0.08
CA GLU A 404 -4.74 -21.92 0.74
C GLU A 404 -3.66 -22.44 -0.19
N LEU A 405 -2.50 -22.84 0.35
CA LEU A 405 -1.37 -23.39 -0.40
C LEU A 405 -0.88 -24.67 0.28
N ASP A 406 -0.54 -25.68 -0.52
CA ASP A 406 0.12 -26.89 -0.06
C ASP A 406 1.57 -26.60 0.38
N VAL A 407 2.04 -27.26 1.43
CA VAL A 407 3.33 -27.02 2.06
C VAL A 407 4.14 -28.31 2.19
N ALA A 408 5.30 -28.37 1.53
CA ALA A 408 6.30 -29.40 1.75
C ALA A 408 7.21 -29.00 2.93
N VAL A 409 6.97 -29.60 4.10
CA VAL A 409 7.73 -29.34 5.33
C VAL A 409 9.14 -29.91 5.23
N GLU A 410 10.13 -29.12 5.61
CA GLU A 410 11.54 -29.51 5.67
C GLU A 410 12.17 -29.00 6.98
N ARG A 411 12.69 -29.93 7.78
CA ARG A 411 13.49 -29.63 8.97
C ARG A 411 14.96 -29.56 8.58
N TYR A 412 15.67 -28.55 9.07
CA TYR A 412 17.10 -28.42 8.81
C TYR A 412 17.87 -27.82 9.98
N CYS A 413 19.17 -28.07 10.00
CA CYS A 413 20.11 -27.46 10.93
C CYS A 413 21.36 -27.01 10.15
N VAL A 414 22.11 -26.04 10.67
CA VAL A 414 23.36 -25.55 10.07
C VAL A 414 24.46 -25.65 11.14
N PRO A 415 24.89 -26.87 11.53
CA PRO A 415 25.44 -27.10 12.87
C PRO A 415 26.80 -26.43 13.11
N ALA A 416 27.47 -25.97 12.06
CA ALA A 416 28.70 -25.14 12.15
C ALA A 416 28.44 -23.66 12.50
N LEU A 417 27.18 -23.20 12.49
CA LEU A 417 26.74 -21.84 12.81
C LEU A 417 25.70 -21.80 13.93
N ASP A 418 24.75 -22.74 13.91
CA ASP A 418 23.63 -22.85 14.85
C ASP A 418 23.15 -24.31 14.91
N GLU A 419 23.13 -24.88 16.12
CA GLU A 419 22.70 -26.25 16.40
C GLU A 419 21.17 -26.37 16.58
N THR A 420 20.42 -25.28 16.46
CA THR A 420 18.95 -25.28 16.45
C THR A 420 18.42 -26.00 15.19
N VAL A 421 17.41 -26.86 15.35
CA VAL A 421 16.66 -27.39 14.20
C VAL A 421 15.55 -26.40 13.84
N TRP A 422 15.67 -25.82 12.65
CA TRP A 422 14.71 -24.92 12.04
C TRP A 422 13.71 -25.69 11.18
N VAL A 423 12.46 -25.23 11.16
CA VAL A 423 11.40 -25.75 10.30
C VAL A 423 11.12 -24.72 9.21
N ARG A 424 11.14 -25.16 7.95
CA ARG A 424 10.58 -24.40 6.84
C ARG A 424 9.49 -25.18 6.12
N GLY A 425 8.52 -24.45 5.57
CA GLY A 425 7.57 -24.99 4.60
C GLY A 425 7.90 -24.49 3.21
N ARG A 426 8.08 -25.36 2.22
CA ARG A 426 8.19 -24.94 0.82
C ARG A 426 6.81 -24.96 0.17
N ALA A 427 6.38 -23.82 -0.33
CA ALA A 427 5.13 -23.66 -1.05
C ALA A 427 5.40 -23.23 -2.49
N THR A 428 4.50 -23.58 -3.41
CA THR A 428 4.44 -22.95 -4.74
C THR A 428 3.39 -21.85 -4.71
N ASN A 429 3.71 -20.67 -5.25
CA ASN A 429 2.75 -19.58 -5.39
C ASN A 429 1.75 -19.88 -6.51
N GLY A 430 0.70 -20.66 -6.23
CA GLY A 430 -0.42 -20.93 -7.13
C GLY A 430 -1.60 -19.98 -6.94
N THR A 431 -1.36 -18.71 -6.60
CA THR A 431 -2.42 -17.79 -6.13
C THR A 431 -3.19 -17.11 -7.25
N GLY A 432 -2.61 -17.03 -8.45
CA GLY A 432 -3.00 -16.13 -9.54
C GLY A 432 -2.39 -14.71 -9.39
N TRP A 433 -1.53 -14.48 -8.39
CA TRP A 433 -0.92 -13.19 -8.10
C TRP A 433 0.61 -13.29 -8.10
N THR A 434 1.30 -12.26 -8.60
CA THR A 434 2.68 -12.03 -8.15
C THR A 434 2.64 -11.49 -6.73
N LEU A 435 3.22 -12.21 -5.78
CA LEU A 435 3.45 -11.71 -4.43
C LEU A 435 4.64 -10.73 -4.47
N LEU A 436 4.40 -9.51 -3.98
CA LEU A 436 5.40 -8.45 -3.91
C LEU A 436 6.23 -8.54 -2.63
N PRO A 437 7.48 -8.02 -2.61
CA PRO A 437 8.28 -7.97 -1.40
C PRO A 437 7.58 -7.21 -0.27
N GLY A 438 7.40 -7.83 0.89
CA GLY A 438 6.64 -7.26 2.01
C GLY A 438 6.94 -7.92 3.34
N GLN A 439 6.41 -7.36 4.43
CA GLN A 439 6.41 -8.04 5.73
C GLN A 439 5.33 -9.12 5.74
N VAL A 440 5.63 -10.24 6.40
CA VAL A 440 4.68 -11.33 6.63
C VAL A 440 4.63 -11.69 8.12
N GLY A 441 3.44 -11.70 8.70
CA GLY A 441 3.17 -12.29 10.02
C GLY A 441 3.00 -13.79 9.91
N ILE A 442 3.62 -14.57 10.80
CA ILE A 442 3.65 -16.03 10.75
C ILE A 442 2.90 -16.58 11.96
N HIS A 443 1.95 -17.49 11.70
CA HIS A 443 1.16 -18.20 12.70
C HIS A 443 1.19 -19.70 12.43
N VAL A 444 1.13 -20.52 13.49
CA VAL A 444 0.92 -21.97 13.42
C VAL A 444 -0.29 -22.30 14.30
N GLY A 445 -1.37 -22.80 13.68
CA GLY A 445 -2.68 -22.81 14.32
C GLY A 445 -3.12 -21.39 14.71
N ASP A 446 -3.35 -21.20 16.01
CA ASP A 446 -3.74 -19.90 16.59
C ASP A 446 -2.56 -19.12 17.20
N GLU A 447 -1.36 -19.71 17.28
CA GLU A 447 -0.19 -19.09 17.89
C GLU A 447 0.62 -18.26 16.87
N TYR A 448 1.06 -17.07 17.27
CA TYR A 448 1.87 -16.16 16.46
C TYR A 448 3.36 -16.33 16.76
N LEU A 449 4.14 -16.72 15.75
CA LEU A 449 5.57 -17.01 15.89
C LEU A 449 6.48 -15.82 15.59
N GLY A 450 5.98 -14.77 14.93
CA GLY A 450 6.74 -13.55 14.63
C GLY A 450 6.52 -13.00 13.22
N THR A 451 7.49 -12.20 12.74
CA THR A 451 7.49 -11.70 11.36
C THR A 451 8.70 -12.16 10.58
N ALA A 452 8.51 -12.34 9.27
CA ALA A 452 9.58 -12.47 8.28
C ALA A 452 9.37 -11.46 7.13
N ARG A 453 10.25 -11.53 6.12
CA ARG A 453 10.13 -10.74 4.90
C ARG A 453 9.94 -11.66 3.70
N LEU A 454 8.81 -11.54 3.03
CA LEU A 454 8.57 -12.24 1.77
C LEU A 454 9.39 -11.57 0.66
N PRO A 455 10.07 -12.34 -0.23
CA PRO A 455 10.67 -11.81 -1.45
C PRO A 455 9.59 -11.51 -2.51
N ARG A 456 9.99 -11.15 -3.74
CA ARG A 456 9.07 -11.17 -4.88
C ARG A 456 8.91 -12.62 -5.35
N VAL A 457 7.68 -13.14 -5.34
CA VAL A 457 7.36 -14.48 -5.84
C VAL A 457 6.37 -14.31 -6.98
N VAL A 458 6.75 -14.71 -8.20
CA VAL A 458 5.81 -14.72 -9.35
C VAL A 458 4.87 -15.92 -9.24
N ASP A 459 3.75 -15.88 -9.96
CA ASP A 459 2.83 -17.02 -10.02
C ASP A 459 3.55 -18.25 -10.64
N GLY A 460 3.33 -19.42 -10.05
CA GLY A 460 4.04 -20.66 -10.39
C GLY A 460 5.46 -20.82 -9.81
N ALA A 461 6.00 -19.85 -9.06
CA ALA A 461 7.33 -19.98 -8.45
C ALA A 461 7.28 -20.57 -7.03
N GLU A 462 8.30 -21.37 -6.67
CA GLU A 462 8.51 -21.85 -5.31
C GLU A 462 9.03 -20.74 -4.37
N PHE A 463 8.68 -20.84 -3.09
CA PHE A 463 9.21 -20.02 -2.01
C PHE A 463 9.21 -20.77 -0.68
N ASP A 464 10.19 -20.46 0.18
CA ASP A 464 10.27 -21.02 1.53
C ASP A 464 9.57 -20.10 2.55
N LEU A 465 8.91 -20.72 3.52
CA LEU A 465 8.25 -20.13 4.67
C LEU A 465 9.01 -20.51 5.94
N ALA A 466 9.40 -19.56 6.77
CA ALA A 466 9.90 -19.86 8.11
C ALA A 466 8.73 -20.31 9.00
N LEU A 467 8.80 -21.50 9.58
CA LEU A 467 7.78 -22.07 10.48
C LEU A 467 8.28 -22.21 11.93
N GLY A 468 9.38 -21.51 12.27
CA GLY A 468 10.00 -21.53 13.59
C GLY A 468 11.08 -22.62 13.73
N LEU A 469 11.23 -23.12 14.95
CA LEU A 469 12.17 -24.18 15.35
C LEU A 469 11.40 -25.41 15.84
N ASP A 470 12.00 -26.60 15.74
CA ASP A 470 11.43 -27.83 16.30
C ASP A 470 12.12 -28.16 17.64
N PRO A 471 11.48 -27.84 18.79
CA PRO A 471 12.09 -28.05 20.10
C PRO A 471 12.12 -29.53 20.52
N SER A 472 11.55 -30.45 19.72
CA SER A 472 11.65 -31.88 19.96
C SER A 472 12.95 -32.51 19.44
N LEU A 473 13.78 -31.73 18.73
CA LEU A 473 15.05 -32.17 18.17
C LEU A 473 16.22 -31.38 18.79
N THR A 474 17.28 -32.09 19.16
CA THR A 474 18.52 -31.51 19.71
C THR A 474 19.71 -31.98 18.89
N VAL A 475 20.64 -31.07 18.57
CA VAL A 475 21.82 -31.33 17.74
C VAL A 475 23.09 -31.09 18.57
N GLU A 476 24.16 -31.83 18.27
CA GLU A 476 25.50 -31.69 18.87
C GLU A 476 26.57 -31.92 17.78
N ARG A 477 27.43 -30.93 17.49
CA ARG A 477 28.53 -30.98 16.51
C ARG A 477 29.89 -31.11 17.21
N VAL A 478 30.54 -32.26 17.05
CA VAL A 478 31.78 -32.62 17.76
C VAL A 478 32.94 -32.84 16.79
N LEU A 479 34.07 -32.17 17.03
CA LEU A 479 35.35 -32.51 16.40
C LEU A 479 35.93 -33.76 17.08
N LEU A 480 36.01 -34.87 16.34
CA LEU A 480 36.51 -36.15 16.86
C LEU A 480 38.03 -36.27 16.78
N ASP A 481 38.63 -35.71 15.73
CA ASP A 481 40.02 -35.93 15.35
C ASP A 481 40.47 -34.81 14.41
N GLU A 482 41.65 -34.23 14.66
CA GLU A 482 42.31 -33.25 13.80
C GLU A 482 43.78 -33.64 13.62
N ASN A 483 44.23 -33.67 12.37
CA ASN A 483 45.62 -33.99 12.01
C ASN A 483 46.15 -33.01 10.95
N LEU A 484 47.38 -32.52 11.15
CA LEU A 484 48.10 -31.64 10.22
C LEU A 484 49.37 -32.33 9.72
N GLU A 485 49.26 -33.03 8.60
CA GLU A 485 50.35 -33.77 7.98
C GLU A 485 51.29 -32.83 7.22
N GLN A 486 52.51 -32.70 7.73
CA GLN A 486 53.59 -31.97 7.06
C GLN A 486 54.25 -32.83 5.96
N PRO A 487 54.52 -32.27 4.77
CA PRO A 487 55.17 -33.00 3.69
C PRO A 487 56.61 -33.38 4.04
N GLY A 488 56.90 -34.69 3.98
CA GLY A 488 58.25 -35.25 4.08
C GLY A 488 59.19 -34.82 2.95
N LEU A 489 60.35 -35.47 2.86
CA LEU A 489 61.46 -35.06 1.97
C LEU A 489 61.09 -34.91 0.49
N PHE A 490 60.12 -35.68 -0.01
CA PHE A 490 59.63 -35.63 -1.38
C PHE A 490 58.19 -35.07 -1.52
N GLY A 491 57.60 -34.59 -0.43
CA GLY A 491 56.23 -34.07 -0.42
C GLY A 491 56.14 -32.60 -0.81
N SER A 492 55.11 -32.25 -1.59
CA SER A 492 54.86 -30.89 -2.09
C SER A 492 53.67 -30.17 -1.44
N LYS A 493 52.80 -30.87 -0.70
CA LYS A 493 51.61 -30.31 -0.04
C LYS A 493 51.57 -30.58 1.47
N VAL A 494 51.05 -29.60 2.22
CA VAL A 494 50.58 -29.77 3.61
C VAL A 494 49.13 -30.24 3.54
N THR A 495 48.73 -31.16 4.43
CA THR A 495 47.37 -31.71 4.45
C THR A 495 46.78 -31.57 5.85
N ARG A 496 45.69 -30.81 6.01
CA ARG A 496 44.85 -30.79 7.21
C ARG A 496 43.69 -31.76 7.01
N THR A 497 43.42 -32.59 8.00
CA THR A 497 42.34 -33.57 8.00
C THR A 497 41.56 -33.43 9.29
N GLU A 498 40.24 -33.24 9.18
CA GLU A 498 39.33 -33.11 10.32
C GLU A 498 38.25 -34.19 10.22
N SER A 499 37.95 -34.85 11.33
CA SER A 499 36.84 -35.81 11.43
C SER A 499 35.78 -35.26 12.37
N TRP A 500 34.58 -35.05 11.85
CA TRP A 500 33.45 -34.45 12.57
C TRP A 500 32.32 -35.46 12.76
N MET A 501 31.63 -35.38 13.90
CA MET A 501 30.31 -35.96 14.14
C MET A 501 29.28 -34.83 14.25
N VAL A 502 28.08 -35.05 13.70
CA VAL A 502 26.87 -34.41 14.21
C VAL A 502 25.91 -35.49 14.71
N ARG A 503 25.48 -35.40 15.97
CA ARG A 503 24.40 -36.19 16.55
C ARG A 503 23.10 -35.39 16.47
N VAL A 504 21.98 -36.06 16.19
CA VAL A 504 20.63 -35.51 16.34
C VAL A 504 19.81 -36.47 17.21
N ALA A 505 19.27 -35.97 18.31
CA ALA A 505 18.35 -36.69 19.19
C ALA A 505 16.91 -36.18 18.99
N ASN A 506 15.92 -37.09 19.03
CA ASN A 506 14.51 -36.82 18.81
C ASN A 506 13.70 -37.25 20.03
N ALA A 507 13.15 -36.28 20.76
CA ALA A 507 12.30 -36.47 21.92
C ALA A 507 10.80 -36.68 21.56
N SER A 508 10.42 -36.53 20.28
CA SER A 508 9.03 -36.73 19.85
C SER A 508 8.66 -38.20 19.67
N GLY A 509 7.36 -38.49 19.75
CA GLY A 509 6.79 -39.84 19.56
C GLY A 509 6.73 -40.31 18.09
N GLU A 510 7.31 -39.56 17.15
CA GLU A 510 7.27 -39.83 15.72
C GLU A 510 8.69 -39.77 15.12
N PRO A 511 9.00 -40.53 14.05
CA PRO A 511 10.26 -40.37 13.33
C PRO A 511 10.30 -39.01 12.62
N ARG A 512 11.49 -38.41 12.51
CA ARG A 512 11.72 -37.10 11.88
C ARG A 512 12.86 -37.18 10.87
N GLU A 513 12.63 -36.72 9.64
CA GLU A 513 13.74 -36.38 8.72
C GLU A 513 14.33 -35.03 9.13
N VAL A 514 15.66 -34.91 9.14
CA VAL A 514 16.41 -33.66 9.32
C VAL A 514 17.50 -33.55 8.27
N LEU A 515 17.60 -32.38 7.63
CA LEU A 515 18.69 -32.05 6.70
C LEU A 515 19.78 -31.23 7.42
N LEU A 516 21.00 -31.75 7.48
CA LEU A 516 22.16 -31.03 8.00
C LEU A 516 22.88 -30.33 6.85
N TYR A 517 22.95 -29.00 6.91
CA TYR A 517 23.75 -28.19 6.00
C TYR A 517 25.13 -27.90 6.63
N GLU A 518 26.18 -28.47 6.05
CA GLU A 518 27.56 -28.28 6.52
C GLU A 518 28.35 -27.45 5.51
N ALA A 519 29.08 -26.45 6.01
CA ALA A 519 29.95 -25.61 5.19
C ALA A 519 31.24 -26.36 4.81
N VAL A 520 31.53 -26.42 3.51
CA VAL A 520 32.74 -27.01 2.94
C VAL A 520 33.62 -25.87 2.43
N PRO A 521 34.88 -25.73 2.90
CA PRO A 521 35.80 -24.71 2.42
C PRO A 521 35.96 -24.77 0.89
N ARG A 522 35.71 -23.65 0.21
CA ARG A 522 35.89 -23.55 -1.24
C ARG A 522 37.30 -23.05 -1.59
N ALA A 523 37.99 -23.80 -2.43
CA ALA A 523 39.28 -23.37 -2.99
C ALA A 523 39.09 -22.19 -3.96
N ASN A 524 39.78 -21.09 -3.70
CA ASN A 524 39.92 -19.95 -4.64
C ASN A 524 41.24 -20.01 -5.43
N ASP A 525 41.97 -21.12 -5.35
CA ASP A 525 43.23 -21.39 -6.03
C ASP A 525 43.29 -22.89 -6.37
N GLU A 526 43.50 -23.23 -7.64
CA GLU A 526 43.49 -24.61 -8.17
C GLU A 526 44.50 -25.56 -7.49
N ARG A 527 45.50 -25.01 -6.79
CA ARG A 527 46.53 -25.77 -6.08
C ARG A 527 46.05 -26.29 -4.71
N ILE A 528 44.92 -25.76 -4.21
CA ILE A 528 44.26 -26.20 -2.98
C ILE A 528 43.24 -27.29 -3.34
N GLU A 529 43.48 -28.51 -2.86
CA GLU A 529 42.49 -29.60 -2.93
C GLU A 529 41.61 -29.57 -1.68
N VAL A 530 40.29 -29.55 -1.85
CA VAL A 530 39.32 -29.82 -0.77
C VAL A 530 38.45 -31.00 -1.18
N ARG A 531 38.31 -31.99 -0.30
CA ARG A 531 37.40 -33.12 -0.49
C ARG A 531 36.97 -33.74 0.84
N PHE A 532 35.88 -34.50 0.81
CA PHE A 532 35.66 -35.52 1.84
C PHE A 532 36.45 -36.79 1.50
N ASP A 533 37.19 -37.33 2.46
CA ASP A 533 37.79 -38.67 2.35
C ASP A 533 36.80 -39.78 2.76
N ARG A 534 35.85 -39.46 3.65
CA ARG A 534 34.77 -40.36 4.13
C ARG A 534 33.54 -39.56 4.53
N THR A 535 32.36 -40.15 4.31
CA THR A 535 31.05 -39.63 4.76
C THR A 535 30.12 -40.79 5.10
N THR A 536 29.36 -40.66 6.18
CA THR A 536 28.29 -41.59 6.59
C THR A 536 27.18 -40.77 7.28
N PRO A 537 25.98 -40.61 6.70
CA PRO A 537 25.61 -40.98 5.34
C PRO A 537 26.39 -40.19 4.28
N ALA A 538 26.26 -40.57 3.01
CA ALA A 538 26.76 -39.76 1.91
C ALA A 538 25.96 -38.44 1.80
N PRO A 539 26.56 -37.34 1.32
CA PRO A 539 25.83 -36.12 0.99
C PRO A 539 24.75 -36.38 -0.08
N LEU A 540 23.64 -35.65 0.00
CA LEU A 540 22.60 -35.66 -1.03
C LEU A 540 23.11 -35.10 -2.36
N THR A 541 22.56 -35.61 -3.45
CA THR A 541 22.82 -35.21 -4.84
C THR A 541 21.50 -34.96 -5.58
N GLY A 542 21.60 -34.40 -6.79
CA GLY A 542 20.47 -33.87 -7.54
C GLY A 542 20.51 -32.33 -7.54
N GLU A 543 19.95 -31.73 -8.59
CA GLU A 543 20.19 -30.33 -9.01
C GLU A 543 20.22 -29.31 -7.87
N ARG A 544 19.27 -29.38 -6.94
CA ARG A 544 19.21 -28.51 -5.75
C ARG A 544 20.46 -28.61 -4.87
N PHE A 545 20.86 -29.83 -4.51
CA PHE A 545 21.97 -30.08 -3.58
C PHE A 545 23.33 -29.94 -4.28
N ASP A 546 23.40 -30.32 -5.55
CA ASP A 546 24.57 -30.05 -6.40
C ASP A 546 24.82 -28.53 -6.51
N ARG A 547 23.77 -27.72 -6.76
CA ARG A 547 23.88 -26.25 -6.79
C ARG A 547 24.33 -25.65 -5.45
N LEU A 548 23.77 -26.12 -4.33
CA LEU A 548 24.21 -25.70 -2.98
C LEU A 548 25.70 -26.02 -2.73
N ARG A 549 26.17 -27.19 -3.14
CA ARG A 549 27.58 -27.58 -3.03
C ARG A 549 28.48 -26.71 -3.91
N ASP A 550 28.13 -26.58 -5.19
CA ASP A 550 29.06 -26.05 -6.20
C ASP A 550 29.07 -24.52 -6.25
N GLU A 551 27.94 -23.86 -6.01
CA GLU A 551 27.87 -22.39 -5.93
C GLU A 551 28.20 -21.88 -4.51
N GLN A 552 27.61 -22.49 -3.48
CA GLN A 552 27.63 -21.95 -2.10
C GLN A 552 28.62 -22.67 -1.18
N GLY A 553 29.17 -23.81 -1.58
CA GLY A 553 30.07 -24.60 -0.74
C GLY A 553 29.35 -25.40 0.36
N VAL A 554 28.06 -25.74 0.19
CA VAL A 554 27.27 -26.41 1.23
C VAL A 554 27.04 -27.88 0.90
N ALA A 555 27.57 -28.78 1.73
CA ALA A 555 27.19 -30.20 1.71
C ALA A 555 25.89 -30.41 2.49
N THR A 556 24.99 -31.24 1.98
CA THR A 556 23.73 -31.57 2.67
C THR A 556 23.69 -33.04 3.04
N PHE A 557 23.47 -33.37 4.30
CA PHE A 557 23.27 -34.76 4.77
C PHE A 557 21.81 -34.94 5.22
N ARG A 558 21.21 -36.09 4.92
CA ARG A 558 19.88 -36.49 5.44
C ARG A 558 20.05 -37.44 6.61
N LEU A 559 19.41 -37.16 7.74
CA LEU A 559 19.22 -38.11 8.83
C LEU A 559 17.74 -38.41 9.02
N GLU A 560 17.42 -39.70 9.07
CA GLU A 560 16.13 -40.21 9.57
C GLU A 560 16.31 -40.52 11.07
N VAL A 561 15.72 -39.68 11.93
CA VAL A 561 15.86 -39.79 13.38
C VAL A 561 14.63 -40.53 13.94
N PRO A 562 14.77 -41.72 14.55
CA PRO A 562 13.63 -42.49 15.04
C PRO A 562 12.93 -41.80 16.22
N ALA A 563 11.66 -42.14 16.44
CA ALA A 563 10.89 -41.67 17.60
C ALA A 563 11.60 -42.02 18.93
N GLY A 564 11.78 -41.05 19.81
CA GLY A 564 12.46 -41.24 21.10
C GLY A 564 13.93 -41.70 21.04
N GLY A 565 14.62 -41.52 19.90
CA GLY A 565 15.98 -42.02 19.68
C GLY A 565 16.92 -41.00 19.05
N GLU A 566 18.12 -41.45 18.63
CA GLU A 566 19.13 -40.62 17.98
C GLU A 566 19.60 -41.18 16.63
N ALA A 567 20.12 -40.28 15.78
CA ALA A 567 20.84 -40.59 14.56
C ALA A 567 22.11 -39.74 14.48
N GLN A 568 23.09 -40.15 13.69
CA GLN A 568 24.40 -39.48 13.60
C GLN A 568 24.89 -39.37 12.16
N ALA A 569 25.43 -38.22 11.80
CA ALA A 569 26.23 -38.00 10.60
C ALA A 569 27.71 -37.91 10.99
N HIS A 570 28.58 -38.50 10.18
CA HIS A 570 30.03 -38.52 10.37
C HIS A 570 30.71 -38.18 9.04
N TRP A 571 31.68 -37.27 9.03
CA TRP A 571 32.48 -37.00 7.84
C TRP A 571 33.94 -36.72 8.17
N ARG A 572 34.81 -36.94 7.18
CA ARG A 572 36.22 -36.58 7.23
C ARG A 572 36.54 -35.62 6.10
N LEU A 573 36.71 -34.34 6.45
CA LEU A 573 37.15 -33.29 5.53
C LEU A 573 38.68 -33.35 5.41
N ARG A 574 39.18 -33.23 4.18
CA ARG A 574 40.61 -33.10 3.87
C ARG A 574 40.83 -31.85 3.03
N VAL A 575 41.77 -31.02 3.47
CA VAL A 575 42.25 -29.82 2.76
C VAL A 575 43.76 -29.94 2.56
N ALA A 576 44.24 -29.87 1.31
CA ALA A 576 45.65 -30.01 0.99
C ALA A 576 46.17 -28.88 0.07
N TRP A 577 47.22 -28.17 0.50
CA TRP A 577 47.72 -26.96 -0.16
C TRP A 577 49.26 -26.95 -0.27
N PRO A 578 49.86 -26.13 -1.15
CA PRO A 578 51.32 -26.15 -1.38
C PRO A 578 52.17 -25.84 -0.15
N LYS A 579 53.27 -26.60 0.02
CA LYS A 579 54.28 -26.40 1.06
C LYS A 579 54.84 -24.97 1.05
N GLY A 580 54.94 -24.35 2.22
CA GLY A 580 55.51 -23.01 2.39
C GLY A 580 54.58 -21.85 2.07
N GLN A 581 53.31 -22.11 1.71
CA GLN A 581 52.27 -21.09 1.63
C GLN A 581 51.37 -21.17 2.87
N GLY A 582 51.01 -20.01 3.42
CA GLY A 582 50.02 -19.91 4.50
C GLY A 582 48.61 -20.05 3.94
N LEU A 583 47.76 -20.80 4.64
CA LEU A 583 46.33 -20.90 4.35
C LEU A 583 45.56 -19.94 5.26
N THR A 584 44.58 -19.22 4.72
CA THR A 584 43.74 -18.26 5.44
C THR A 584 42.28 -18.47 5.05
N GLY A 585 41.34 -18.16 5.96
CA GLY A 585 39.91 -18.35 5.71
C GLY A 585 39.43 -19.80 5.89
N MET A 586 40.06 -20.55 6.80
CA MET A 586 39.48 -21.72 7.47
C MET A 586 39.33 -21.44 8.96
#